data_AF-A0A8S3G255-F1
#
_entry.id   AF-A0A8S3G255-F1
#
_cell.length_a   1.000
_cell.length_b   1.000
_cell.length_c   1.000
_cell.angle_alpha   90.00
_cell.angle_beta   90.00
_cell.angle_gamma   90.00
#
_symmetry.space_group_name_H-M   'P 1'
#
loop_
_entity.id
_entity.type
_entity.pdbx_description
1 polymer ?
#
loop_
_entity_poly.entity_id
_entity_poly.type
_entity_poly.pdbx_seq_one_letter_code
_entity_poly.pdbx_strand_id
1 'polypeptide(L)'
;MPIQKFIARIVANKYFNHIIFSAIIINTLSMTIEYHGQPESLTNALEYSNYVFLILFAIEMLCKIIAGGIFKYISNPLNIFDGSIVIISFIELYGQGNSGLSVLRTFRLLRVIKIVRFLPALRRQL
;
A
#
# COMPACT_ATOMS: atom_id res chain seq x y z
N MET A 1 1.12 -9.23 25.18
CA MET A 1 2.53 -9.70 25.05
C MET A 1 3.47 -8.52 24.83
N PRO A 2 4.75 -8.58 25.25
CA PRO A 2 5.70 -7.44 25.15
C PRO A 2 5.90 -6.95 23.70
N ILE A 3 5.90 -7.87 22.73
CA ILE A 3 6.04 -7.57 21.28
C ILE A 3 4.92 -6.64 20.77
N GLN A 4 3.67 -6.88 21.19
CA GLN A 4 2.54 -6.05 20.76
C GLN A 4 2.67 -4.59 21.23
N LYS A 5 3.15 -4.37 22.46
CA LYS A 5 3.34 -3.02 23.01
C LYS A 5 4.44 -2.26 22.25
N PHE A 6 5.53 -2.94 21.87
CA PHE A 6 6.60 -2.36 21.07
C PHE A 6 6.11 -1.97 19.67
N ILE A 7 5.44 -2.89 18.95
CA ILE A 7 4.91 -2.61 17.61
C ILE A 7 3.82 -1.54 17.66
N ALA A 8 2.95 -1.56 18.67
CA ALA A 8 1.96 -0.50 18.86
C ALA A 8 2.61 0.88 19.04
N ARG A 9 3.76 0.97 19.71
CA ARG A 9 4.51 2.22 19.84
C ARG A 9 5.12 2.67 18.51
N ILE A 10 5.58 1.75 17.68
CA ILE A 10 6.07 2.03 16.32
C ILE A 10 4.92 2.54 15.43
N VAL A 11 3.80 1.81 15.39
CA VAL A 11 2.64 2.15 14.54
C VAL A 11 1.96 3.46 14.98
N ALA A 12 1.93 3.72 16.30
CA ALA A 12 1.41 4.98 16.85
C ALA A 12 2.34 6.18 16.57
N ASN A 13 3.58 5.94 16.12
CA ASN A 13 4.52 7.01 15.85
C ASN A 13 4.10 7.80 14.60
N LYS A 14 4.14 9.13 14.69
CA LYS A 14 3.84 10.02 13.55
C LYS A 14 4.83 9.81 12.41
N TYR A 15 6.10 9.51 12.72
CA TYR A 15 7.14 9.23 11.72
C TYR A 15 6.81 8.01 10.86
N PHE A 16 6.32 6.93 11.48
CA PHE A 16 5.91 5.73 10.73
C PHE A 16 4.84 6.09 9.70
N ASN A 17 3.80 6.80 10.14
CA ASN A 17 2.73 7.25 9.24
C ASN A 17 3.23 8.19 8.13
N HIS A 18 4.19 9.08 8.40
CA HIS A 18 4.78 9.95 7.38
C HIS A 18 5.60 9.17 6.35
N ILE A 19 6.39 8.18 6.79
CA ILE A 19 7.18 7.32 5.87
C ILE A 19 6.25 6.56 4.92
N ILE A 20 5.17 5.97 5.44
CA ILE A 20 4.19 5.26 4.62
C ILE A 20 3.51 6.21 3.64
N PHE A 21 3.17 7.42 4.08
CA PHE A 21 2.59 8.44 3.21
C PHE A 21 3.54 8.84 2.08
N SER A 22 4.81 9.13 2.40
CA SER A 22 5.84 9.44 1.41
C SER A 22 6.02 8.28 0.43
N ALA A 23 6.00 7.04 0.91
CA ALA A 23 6.08 5.86 0.04
C ALA A 23 4.88 5.79 -0.93
N ILE A 24 3.66 6.09 -0.48
CA ILE A 24 2.47 6.16 -1.36
C ILE A 24 2.67 7.21 -2.46
N ILE A 25 3.15 8.41 -2.09
CA ILE A 25 3.37 9.50 -3.04
C ILE A 25 4.46 9.13 -4.06
N ILE A 26 5.62 8.65 -3.60
CA ILE A 26 6.74 8.28 -4.49
C ILE A 26 6.31 7.15 -5.43
N ASN A 27 5.60 6.16 -4.90
CA ASN A 27 5.11 5.06 -5.69
C ASN A 27 4.12 5.52 -6.76
N THR A 28 3.22 6.44 -6.41
CA THR A 28 2.28 7.05 -7.35
C THR A 28 3.00 7.85 -8.43
N LEU A 29 4.00 8.66 -8.07
CA LEU A 29 4.80 9.42 -9.03
C LEU A 29 5.57 8.50 -9.99
N SER A 30 6.09 7.38 -9.48
CA SER A 30 6.76 6.37 -10.30
C SER A 30 5.82 5.83 -11.38
N MET A 31 4.54 5.65 -11.07
CA MET A 31 3.53 5.24 -12.04
C MET A 31 3.24 6.30 -13.11
N THR A 32 3.29 7.58 -12.75
CA THR A 32 3.02 8.69 -13.69
C THR A 32 4.14 8.89 -14.70
N ILE A 33 5.36 8.49 -14.35
CA ILE A 33 6.54 8.61 -15.22
C ILE A 33 6.57 7.52 -16.29
N GLU A 34 5.80 6.44 -16.14
CA GLU A 34 5.76 5.32 -17.09
C GLU A 34 5.22 5.78 -18.46
N TYR A 35 6.00 5.60 -19.53
CA TYR A 35 5.62 6.00 -20.89
C TYR A 35 5.89 4.91 -21.94
N HIS A 36 5.18 4.97 -23.07
CA HIS A 36 5.32 3.99 -24.13
C HIS A 36 6.66 4.16 -24.87
N GLY A 37 7.41 3.07 -25.03
CA GLY A 37 8.74 3.10 -25.68
C GLY A 37 9.89 3.51 -24.76
N GLN A 38 9.72 3.41 -23.43
CA GLN A 38 10.77 3.71 -22.46
C GLN A 38 11.91 2.67 -22.48
N PRO A 39 13.14 3.06 -22.09
CA PRO A 39 14.27 2.14 -22.05
C PRO A 39 14.02 1.00 -21.06
N GLU A 40 14.52 -0.20 -21.38
CA GLU A 40 14.32 -1.42 -20.58
C GLU A 40 14.81 -1.26 -19.13
N SER A 41 15.88 -0.49 -18.93
CA SER A 41 16.39 -0.14 -17.60
C SER A 41 15.37 0.62 -16.74
N LEU A 42 14.58 1.52 -17.34
CA LEU A 42 13.54 2.27 -16.63
C LEU A 42 12.35 1.36 -16.31
N THR A 43 11.93 0.51 -17.25
CA THR A 43 10.87 -0.50 -17.00
C THR A 43 11.23 -1.40 -15.82
N ASN A 44 12.44 -1.95 -15.83
CA ASN A 44 12.91 -2.83 -14.75
C ASN A 44 12.98 -2.07 -13.41
N ALA A 45 13.51 -0.84 -13.40
CA ALA A 45 13.56 -0.02 -12.20
C ALA A 45 12.17 0.27 -11.61
N LEU A 46 11.18 0.60 -12.47
CA LEU A 46 9.79 0.83 -12.06
C LEU A 46 9.13 -0.45 -11.52
N GLU A 47 9.41 -1.61 -12.12
CA GLU A 47 8.91 -2.89 -11.64
C GLU A 47 9.50 -3.29 -10.28
N TYR A 48 10.82 -3.17 -10.10
CA TYR A 48 11.47 -3.38 -8.80
C TYR A 48 10.94 -2.42 -7.75
N SER A 49 10.75 -1.14 -8.10
CA SER A 49 10.17 -0.14 -7.21
C SER A 49 8.76 -0.55 -6.76
N ASN A 50 7.92 -1.01 -7.69
CA ASN A 50 6.58 -1.51 -7.39
C ASN A 50 6.61 -2.67 -6.38
N TYR A 51 7.55 -3.61 -6.53
CA TYR A 51 7.71 -4.72 -5.60
C TYR A 51 8.12 -4.26 -4.19
N VAL A 52 9.06 -3.31 -4.10
CA VAL A 52 9.50 -2.73 -2.82
C VAL A 52 8.34 -2.03 -2.11
N PHE A 53 7.53 -1.24 -2.82
CA PHE A 53 6.37 -0.57 -2.23
C PHE A 53 5.29 -1.54 -1.77
N LEU A 54 5.04 -2.62 -2.53
CA LEU A 54 4.11 -3.68 -2.12
C LEU A 54 4.53 -4.30 -0.79
N ILE A 55 5.80 -4.70 -0.66
CA ILE A 55 6.34 -5.27 0.57
C ILE A 55 6.21 -4.29 1.73
N LEU A 56 6.54 -3.02 1.50
CA LEU A 56 6.46 -1.96 2.52
C LEU A 56 5.02 -1.80 3.05
N PHE A 57 4.02 -1.78 2.17
CA PHE A 57 2.61 -1.70 2.59
C PHE A 57 2.12 -3.00 3.25
N ALA A 58 2.64 -4.15 2.83
CA ALA A 58 2.33 -5.43 3.47
C ALA A 58 2.86 -5.49 4.91
N ILE A 59 4.11 -5.06 5.13
CA ILE A 59 4.70 -4.94 6.47
C ILE A 59 3.85 -4.00 7.31
N GLU A 60 3.41 -2.87 6.73
CA GLU A 60 2.58 -1.92 7.45
C GLU A 60 1.23 -2.51 7.91
N MET A 61 0.54 -3.21 7.02
CA MET A 61 -0.68 -3.94 7.33
C MET A 61 -0.45 -4.94 8.47
N LEU A 62 0.61 -5.75 8.38
CA LEU A 62 0.96 -6.74 9.41
C LEU A 62 1.26 -6.07 10.76
N CYS A 63 2.03 -4.97 10.77
CA CYS A 63 2.31 -4.22 11.99
C CYS A 63 1.03 -3.70 12.64
N LYS A 64 0.09 -3.14 11.87
CA LYS A 64 -1.21 -2.69 12.40
C LYS A 64 -2.04 -3.84 12.97
N ILE A 65 -2.07 -4.99 12.31
CA ILE A 65 -2.79 -6.19 12.78
C ILE A 65 -2.17 -6.70 14.08
N ILE A 66 -0.84 -6.78 14.18
CA ILE A 66 -0.15 -7.26 15.39
C ILE A 66 -0.32 -6.27 16.55
N ALA A 67 -0.27 -4.96 16.29
CA ALA A 67 -0.43 -3.92 17.30
C ALA A 67 -1.84 -3.85 17.89
N GLY A 68 -2.88 -3.92 17.03
CA GLY A 68 -4.27 -3.71 17.42
C GLY A 68 -5.10 -4.98 17.56
N GLY A 69 -4.65 -6.10 17.01
CA GLY A 69 -5.46 -7.29 16.78
C GLY A 69 -6.28 -7.20 15.48
N ILE A 70 -6.62 -8.36 14.92
CA ILE A 70 -7.35 -8.44 13.65
C ILE A 70 -8.75 -7.82 13.74
N PHE A 71 -9.45 -8.01 14.86
CA PHE A 71 -10.78 -7.43 15.09
C PHE A 71 -10.75 -5.90 15.05
N LYS A 72 -9.76 -5.27 15.69
CA LYS A 72 -9.61 -3.81 15.67
C LYS A 72 -9.20 -3.29 14.29
N TYR A 73 -8.44 -4.10 13.54
CA TYR A 73 -8.07 -3.78 12.16
C TYR A 73 -9.31 -3.74 11.26
N ILE A 74 -10.13 -4.79 11.30
CA ILE A 74 -11.36 -4.89 10.48
C ILE A 74 -12.47 -3.95 10.95
N SER A 75 -12.49 -3.49 12.21
CA SER A 75 -13.49 -2.50 12.62
C SER A 75 -13.23 -1.11 12.03
N ASN A 76 -12.06 -0.85 11.43
CA ASN A 76 -11.74 0.44 10.83
C ASN A 76 -11.80 0.36 9.29
N PRO A 77 -12.77 1.03 8.64
CA PRO A 77 -12.95 0.99 7.18
C PRO A 77 -11.70 1.39 6.40
N LEU A 78 -10.92 2.37 6.90
CA LEU A 78 -9.70 2.83 6.25
C LEU A 78 -8.60 1.77 6.27
N ASN A 79 -8.51 0.99 7.36
CA ASN A 79 -7.57 -0.12 7.44
C ASN A 79 -8.00 -1.28 6.53
N ILE A 80 -9.30 -1.59 6.49
CA ILE A 80 -9.81 -2.61 5.56
C ILE A 80 -9.46 -2.24 4.11
N PHE A 81 -9.70 -0.98 3.73
CA PHE A 81 -9.40 -0.49 2.38
C PHE A 81 -7.90 -0.55 2.05
N ASP A 82 -7.04 -0.16 2.99
CA ASP A 82 -5.59 -0.26 2.83
C ASP A 82 -5.14 -1.72 2.63
N GLY A 83 -5.71 -2.62 3.43
CA GLY A 83 -5.42 -4.06 3.38
C GLY A 83 -5.93 -4.73 2.11
N SER A 84 -7.13 -4.37 1.63
CA SER A 84 -7.65 -4.92 0.38
C SER A 84 -6.79 -4.54 -0.83
N ILE A 85 -6.26 -3.31 -0.88
CA ILE A 85 -5.31 -2.90 -1.91
C ILE A 85 -4.04 -3.77 -1.87
N VAL A 86 -3.49 -4.04 -0.67
CA VAL A 86 -2.31 -4.92 -0.53
C VAL A 86 -2.61 -6.33 -1.02
N ILE A 87 -3.76 -6.90 -0.66
CA ILE A 87 -4.18 -8.24 -1.08
C ILE A 87 -4.34 -8.31 -2.61
N ILE A 88 -5.04 -7.36 -3.21
CA ILE A 88 -5.21 -7.29 -4.68
C ILE A 88 -3.86 -7.19 -5.38
N SER A 89 -2.93 -6.40 -4.82
CA SER A 89 -1.58 -6.23 -5.39
C SER A 89 -0.76 -7.53 -5.34
N PHE A 90 -0.92 -8.36 -4.31
CA PHE A 90 -0.32 -9.69 -4.26
C PHE A 90 -0.96 -10.64 -5.29
N ILE A 91 -2.28 -10.62 -5.43
CA ILE A 91 -2.99 -11.43 -6.45
C ILE A 91 -2.53 -11.04 -7.86
N GLU A 92 -2.36 -9.74 -8.13
CA GLU A 92 -1.82 -9.23 -9.38
C GLU A 92 -0.40 -9.78 -9.63
N LEU A 93 0.48 -9.72 -8.63
CA LEU A 93 1.86 -10.18 -8.75
C LEU A 93 1.96 -11.69 -9.05
N TYR A 94 1.21 -12.52 -8.32
CA TYR A 94 1.24 -13.97 -8.52
C TYR A 94 0.36 -14.44 -9.69
N GLY A 95 -0.61 -13.63 -10.12
CA GLY A 95 -1.55 -13.95 -11.17
C GLY A 95 -1.05 -13.68 -12.59
N GLN A 96 0.10 -13.00 -12.77
CA GLN A 96 0.57 -12.54 -14.09
C GLN A 96 0.68 -13.63 -15.18
N GLY A 97 0.70 -14.93 -14.82
CA GLY A 97 0.64 -16.04 -15.76
C GLY A 97 -0.70 -16.24 -16.49
N ASN A 98 -1.79 -15.62 -16.02
CA ASN A 98 -3.11 -15.73 -16.64
C ASN A 98 -3.39 -14.51 -17.53
N SER A 99 -3.61 -14.75 -18.83
CA SER A 99 -3.79 -13.74 -19.90
C SER A 99 -4.96 -12.75 -19.70
N GLY A 100 -5.87 -12.99 -18.76
CA GLY A 100 -7.01 -12.11 -18.45
C GLY A 100 -6.71 -10.95 -17.50
N LEU A 101 -5.48 -10.83 -16.95
CA LEU A 101 -5.21 -9.94 -15.82
C LEU A 101 -4.68 -8.54 -16.18
N SER A 102 -4.81 -8.10 -17.43
CA SER A 102 -4.46 -6.72 -17.83
C SER A 102 -5.19 -5.66 -16.98
N VAL A 103 -6.44 -5.94 -16.58
CA VAL A 103 -7.21 -5.08 -15.66
C VAL A 103 -6.60 -5.00 -14.26
N LEU A 104 -5.90 -6.05 -13.80
CA LEU A 104 -5.24 -6.02 -12.50
C LEU A 104 -4.12 -4.98 -12.45
N ARG A 105 -3.46 -4.75 -13.59
CA ARG A 105 -2.48 -3.68 -13.75
C ARG A 105 -3.05 -2.31 -13.44
N THR A 106 -4.35 -2.11 -13.63
CA THR A 106 -5.04 -0.86 -13.32
C THR A 106 -5.39 -0.76 -11.83
N PHE A 107 -5.64 -1.88 -11.12
CA PHE A 107 -5.95 -1.84 -9.68
C PHE A 107 -4.80 -1.34 -8.83
N ARG A 108 -3.58 -1.48 -9.33
CA ARG A 108 -2.42 -0.88 -8.71
C ARG A 108 -2.58 0.66 -8.58
N LEU A 109 -3.38 1.34 -9.42
CA LEU A 109 -3.73 2.77 -9.26
C LEU A 109 -4.60 3.06 -8.03
N LEU A 110 -5.31 2.07 -7.50
CA LEU A 110 -6.08 2.22 -6.25
C LEU A 110 -5.19 2.61 -5.08
N ARG A 111 -3.88 2.33 -5.14
CA ARG A 111 -2.92 2.75 -4.12
C ARG A 111 -2.88 4.28 -3.96
N VAL A 112 -3.19 5.06 -5.00
CA VAL A 112 -3.30 6.53 -4.92
C VAL A 112 -4.41 6.94 -3.96
N ILE A 113 -5.50 6.17 -3.91
CA ILE A 113 -6.64 6.43 -3.03
C ILE A 113 -6.25 6.28 -1.56
N LYS A 114 -5.15 5.59 -1.23
CA LYS A 114 -4.62 5.54 0.15
C LYS A 114 -4.28 6.91 0.71
N ILE A 115 -4.09 7.93 -0.12
CA ILE A 115 -3.93 9.34 0.31
C ILE A 115 -5.12 9.81 1.15
N VAL A 116 -6.34 9.30 0.90
CA VAL A 116 -7.56 9.68 1.63
C VAL A 116 -7.43 9.44 3.14
N ARG A 117 -6.67 8.42 3.57
CA ARG A 117 -6.39 8.18 5.00
C ARG A 117 -5.71 9.36 5.69
N PHE A 118 -4.98 10.18 4.93
CA PHE A 118 -4.20 11.32 5.42
C PHE A 118 -4.90 12.66 5.21
N LEU A 119 -6.07 12.66 4.56
CA LEU A 119 -6.93 13.82 4.42
C LEU A 119 -8.06 13.76 5.48
N PRO A 120 -7.83 14.27 6.70
CA PRO A 120 -8.84 14.27 7.75
C PRO A 120 -10.11 15.04 7.35
N ALA A 121 -10.01 15.96 6.38
CA ALA A 121 -11.13 16.72 5.83
C ALA A 121 -12.20 15.83 5.15
N LEU A 122 -11.79 14.77 4.44
CA LEU A 122 -12.73 13.79 3.85
C LEU A 122 -13.36 12.89 4.92
N ARG A 123 -12.64 12.64 6.02
CA ARG A 123 -13.08 11.78 7.13
C ARG A 123 -14.20 12.39 7.98
N ARG A 124 -14.49 13.69 7.83
CA ARG A 124 -15.53 14.43 8.57
C ARG A 124 -16.83 14.59 7.78
N GLN A 125 -16.83 14.29 6.49
CA GLN A 125 -17.99 14.43 5.58
C GLN A 125 -18.66 13.10 5.21
N LEU A 126 -18.08 11.97 5.66
CA LEU A 126 -18.67 10.62 5.64
C LEU A 126 -18.96 10.20 7.08
#